data_AF-A0A1F8F1W4-F1
#
_entry.id   AF-A0A1F8F1W4-F1
#
_cell.length_a   1.000
_cell.length_b   1.000
_cell.length_c   1.000
_cell.angle_alpha   90.00
_cell.angle_beta   90.00
_cell.angle_gamma   90.00
#
_symmetry.space_group_name_H-M   'P 1'
#
loop_
_entity.id
_entity.type
_entity.pdbx_description
1 polymer ?
#
loop_
_entity_poly.entity_id
_entity_poly.type
_entity_poly.pdbx_seq_one_letter_code
_entity_poly.pdbx_strand_id
1 'polypeptide(L)'
;MLQLPVVQPQFNSNQFNVQDVLGAWVVIRPEYLWLFVLLVFMFFVAWSFILSYHWKKFGFEKQVMTKASVIYFSVSGGLLGAMVVALIVYLNSL
;
A
#
# COMPACT_ATOMS: atom_id res chain seq x y z
N MET A 1 -2.66 -54.89 -35.91
CA MET A 1 -3.55 -54.14 -34.99
C MET A 1 -2.87 -52.80 -34.73
N LEU A 2 -3.43 -51.70 -35.25
CA LEU A 2 -2.88 -50.35 -35.10
C LEU A 2 -3.33 -49.80 -33.74
N GLN A 3 -2.38 -49.59 -32.83
CA GLN A 3 -2.64 -49.03 -31.51
C GLN A 3 -2.56 -47.50 -31.63
N LEU A 4 -3.71 -46.83 -31.50
CA LEU A 4 -3.78 -45.37 -31.49
C LEU A 4 -3.18 -44.82 -30.18
N PRO A 5 -2.42 -43.70 -30.23
CA PRO A 5 -1.87 -43.10 -29.03
C PRO A 5 -3.00 -42.51 -28.18
N VAL A 6 -3.15 -43.03 -26.96
CA VAL A 6 -4.07 -42.48 -25.96
C VAL A 6 -3.45 -41.19 -25.43
N VAL A 7 -3.87 -40.05 -25.97
CA VAL A 7 -3.53 -38.74 -25.42
C VAL A 7 -4.36 -38.54 -24.15
N GLN A 8 -3.75 -38.80 -22.99
CA GLN A 8 -4.34 -38.44 -21.71
C GLN A 8 -4.13 -36.93 -21.50
N PRO A 9 -5.19 -36.12 -21.31
CA PRO A 9 -5.01 -34.74 -20.90
C PRO A 9 -4.50 -34.74 -19.46
N GLN A 10 -3.21 -34.48 -19.27
CA GLN A 10 -2.67 -34.14 -17.95
C GLN A 10 -3.26 -32.79 -17.54
N PHE A 11 -4.38 -32.83 -16.83
CA PHE A 11 -4.92 -31.65 -16.16
C PHE A 11 -4.00 -31.34 -14.97
N ASN A 12 -3.03 -30.46 -15.18
CA ASN A 12 -2.08 -30.04 -14.15
C ASN A 12 -2.74 -29.00 -13.23
N SER A 13 -3.42 -29.46 -12.18
CA SER A 13 -4.07 -28.58 -11.18
C SER A 13 -3.08 -27.85 -10.26
N ASN A 14 -1.76 -28.04 -10.42
CA ASN A 14 -0.73 -27.52 -9.51
C ASN A 14 -0.06 -26.22 -10.00
N GLN A 15 -0.72 -25.42 -10.83
CA GLN A 15 -0.15 -24.15 -11.32
C GLN A 15 -0.50 -22.91 -10.47
N PHE A 16 -1.01 -23.07 -9.25
CA PHE A 16 -1.04 -21.94 -8.30
C PHE A 16 0.29 -21.86 -7.56
N ASN A 17 1.29 -21.31 -8.25
CA ASN A 17 2.59 -21.06 -7.68
C ASN A 17 2.58 -19.70 -6.96
N VAL A 18 2.63 -19.73 -5.62
CA VAL A 18 2.64 -18.53 -4.78
C VAL A 18 3.81 -17.61 -5.13
N GLN A 19 4.92 -18.15 -5.64
CA GLN A 19 6.07 -17.36 -6.09
C GLN A 19 5.79 -16.61 -7.40
N ASP A 20 4.94 -17.10 -8.29
CA ASP A 20 4.55 -16.36 -9.49
C ASP A 20 3.61 -15.19 -9.14
N VAL A 21 2.74 -15.40 -8.14
CA VAL A 21 1.91 -14.33 -7.59
C VAL A 21 2.78 -13.28 -6.90
N LEU A 22 3.70 -13.68 -6.01
CA LEU A 22 4.59 -12.77 -5.29
C LEU A 22 5.62 -12.10 -6.22
N GLY A 23 6.13 -12.82 -7.22
CA GLY A 23 7.07 -12.30 -8.22
C GLY A 23 6.44 -11.26 -9.14
N ALA A 24 5.14 -11.37 -9.44
CA ALA A 24 4.42 -10.33 -10.17
C ALA A 24 4.37 -8.98 -9.41
N TRP A 25 4.31 -9.00 -8.07
CA TRP A 25 4.40 -7.78 -7.25
C TRP A 25 5.82 -7.18 -7.22
N VAL A 26 6.85 -7.96 -7.54
CA VAL A 26 8.26 -7.49 -7.59
C VAL A 26 8.54 -6.71 -8.87
N VAL A 27 7.74 -6.87 -9.93
CA VAL A 27 7.89 -6.12 -11.20
C VAL A 27 7.09 -4.81 -11.21
N ILE A 28 6.96 -4.14 -10.05
CA ILE A 28 6.45 -2.77 -10.02
C ILE A 28 7.65 -1.85 -10.27
N ARG A 29 7.58 -1.07 -11.36
CA ARG A 29 8.66 -0.12 -11.65
C ARG A 29 8.80 0.89 -10.50
N PRO A 30 10.03 1.27 -10.11
CA PRO A 30 10.30 2.21 -9.03
C PRO A 30 9.48 3.50 -9.07
N GLU A 31 9.19 4.01 -10.26
CA GLU A 31 8.44 5.26 -10.46
C GLU A 31 7.01 5.15 -9.92
N TYR A 32 6.38 3.98 -10.03
CA TYR A 32 5.02 3.75 -9.52
C TYR A 32 4.97 3.70 -7.99
N LEU A 33 6.04 3.24 -7.34
CA LEU A 33 6.12 3.21 -5.87
C LEU A 33 6.19 4.64 -5.30
N TRP A 34 6.94 5.54 -5.95
CA TRP A 34 6.96 6.96 -5.58
C TRP A 34 5.62 7.65 -5.81
N LEU A 35 4.93 7.35 -6.91
CA LEU A 35 3.58 7.84 -7.17
C LEU A 35 2.59 7.37 -6.08
N PHE A 36 2.72 6.12 -5.63
CA PHE A 36 1.89 5.59 -4.54
C PHE A 36 2.15 6.33 -3.21
N VAL A 37 3.41 6.58 -2.85
CA VAL A 37 3.77 7.41 -1.68
C VAL A 37 3.12 8.79 -1.76
N LEU A 38 3.19 9.44 -2.93
CA LEU A 38 2.61 10.77 -3.15
C LEU A 38 1.08 10.76 -3.03
N LEU A 39 0.43 9.71 -3.54
CA LEU A 39 -1.02 9.51 -3.40
C LEU A 39 -1.42 9.37 -1.92
N VAL A 40 -0.69 8.54 -1.16
CA VAL A 40 -0.92 8.37 0.28
C VAL A 40 -0.72 9.69 1.03
N PHE A 41 0.30 10.46 0.67
CA PHE A 41 0.54 11.79 1.24
C PHE A 41 -0.64 12.75 0.97
N MET A 42 -1.11 12.84 -0.28
CA MET A 42 -2.27 13.68 -0.62
C MET A 42 -3.52 13.25 0.14
N PHE A 43 -3.75 11.94 0.30
CA PHE A 43 -4.85 11.41 1.09
C PHE A 43 -4.78 11.89 2.54
N PHE A 44 -3.61 11.81 3.19
CA PHE A 44 -3.45 12.29 4.56
C PHE A 44 -3.70 13.79 4.70
N VAL A 45 -3.23 14.60 3.74
CA VAL A 45 -3.48 16.05 3.73
C VAL A 45 -4.98 16.33 3.61
N ALA A 46 -5.66 15.71 2.64
CA ALA A 46 -7.10 15.88 2.45
C ALA A 46 -7.90 15.43 3.69
N TRP A 47 -7.56 14.27 4.26
CA TRP A 47 -8.18 13.74 5.46
C TRP A 47 -8.00 14.67 6.66
N SER A 48 -6.81 15.25 6.81
CA SER A 48 -6.53 16.23 7.87
C SER A 48 -7.41 17.49 7.74
N PHE A 49 -7.63 17.99 6.53
CA PHE A 49 -8.55 19.11 6.30
C PHE A 49 -10.00 18.74 6.63
N ILE A 50 -10.46 17.56 6.23
CA ILE A 50 -11.81 17.07 6.52
C ILE A 50 -12.03 16.96 8.03
N LEU A 51 -11.10 16.37 8.77
CA LEU A 51 -11.18 16.28 10.23
C LEU A 51 -11.20 17.67 10.87
N SER A 52 -10.30 18.56 10.44
CA SER A 52 -10.25 19.92 10.96
C SER A 52 -11.56 20.68 10.72
N TYR A 53 -12.18 20.51 9.56
CA TYR A 53 -13.47 21.13 9.23
C TYR A 53 -14.61 20.52 10.06
N HIS A 54 -14.67 19.19 10.12
CA HIS A 54 -15.70 18.46 10.85
C HIS A 54 -15.68 18.86 12.33
N TRP A 55 -14.51 18.83 12.97
CA TRP A 55 -14.38 19.14 14.38
C TRP A 55 -14.65 20.62 14.70
N LYS A 56 -14.32 21.56 13.81
CA LYS A 56 -14.72 22.97 13.94
C LYS A 56 -16.24 23.14 13.94
N LYS A 57 -16.97 22.32 13.17
CA LYS A 57 -18.43 22.37 13.07
C LYS A 57 -19.14 21.77 14.30
N PHE A 58 -18.54 20.79 14.97
CA PHE A 58 -19.15 20.07 16.10
C PHE A 58 -18.77 20.62 17.49
N GLY A 59 -18.04 21.73 17.59
CA GLY A 59 -17.86 22.47 18.84
C GLY A 59 -17.04 21.76 19.92
N PHE A 60 -16.24 20.76 19.56
CA PHE A 60 -15.35 20.08 20.50
C PHE A 60 -14.31 21.05 21.08
N GLU A 61 -14.03 20.92 22.39
CA GLU A 61 -13.07 21.75 23.10
C GLU A 61 -11.71 21.79 22.38
N LYS A 62 -11.29 23.01 22.01
CA LYS A 62 -10.05 23.27 21.23
C LYS A 62 -8.82 22.53 21.76
N GLN A 63 -8.69 22.37 23.09
CA GLN A 63 -7.48 21.81 23.69
C GLN A 63 -7.35 20.29 23.52
N VAL A 64 -8.44 19.53 23.72
CA VAL A 64 -8.45 18.07 23.50
C VAL A 64 -8.32 17.79 21.99
N MET A 65 -8.94 18.64 21.18
CA MET A 65 -8.93 18.57 19.72
C MET A 65 -7.53 18.77 19.11
N THR A 66 -6.77 19.78 19.55
CA THR A 66 -5.40 20.01 19.07
C THR A 66 -4.48 18.86 19.45
N LYS A 67 -4.60 18.32 20.67
CA LYS A 67 -3.79 17.17 21.10
C LYS A 67 -4.07 15.93 20.27
N ALA A 68 -5.34 15.60 20.05
CA ALA A 68 -5.72 14.45 19.22
C ALA A 68 -5.25 14.60 17.77
N SER A 69 -5.49 15.76 17.13
CA SER A 69 -5.01 16.02 15.78
C SER A 69 -3.50 15.90 15.66
N VAL A 70 -2.73 16.45 16.61
CA VAL A 70 -1.26 16.39 16.59
C VAL A 70 -0.78 14.94 16.73
N ILE A 71 -1.40 14.15 17.60
CA ILE A 71 -1.05 12.73 17.77
C ILE A 71 -1.33 11.96 16.47
N TYR A 72 -2.53 12.10 15.89
CA TYR A 72 -2.86 11.44 14.63
C TYR A 72 -1.92 11.87 13.50
N PHE A 73 -1.65 13.17 13.37
CA PHE A 73 -0.75 13.70 12.34
C PHE A 73 0.69 13.20 12.54
N SER A 74 1.16 13.12 13.79
CA SER A 74 2.50 12.63 14.12
C SER A 74 2.65 11.14 13.82
N VAL A 75 1.64 10.32 14.14
CA VAL A 75 1.65 8.88 13.85
C VAL A 75 1.61 8.65 12.34
N SER A 76 0.74 9.36 11.62
CA SER A 76 0.64 9.28 10.16
C SER A 76 1.91 9.75 9.46
N GLY A 77 2.50 10.87 9.91
CA GLY A 77 3.77 11.37 9.40
C GLY A 77 4.94 10.42 9.68
N GLY A 78 4.98 9.81 10.86
CA GLY A 78 5.96 8.79 11.21
C GLY A 78 5.86 7.54 10.33
N LEU A 79 4.63 7.05 10.10
CA LEU A 79 4.35 5.94 9.17
C LEU A 79 4.77 6.27 7.74
N LEU A 80 4.45 7.48 7.27
CA LEU A 80 4.86 7.95 5.94
C LEU A 80 6.40 8.01 5.83
N GLY A 81 7.08 8.54 6.86
CA GLY A 81 8.53 8.59 6.91
C GLY A 81 9.16 7.18 6.90
N ALA A 82 8.63 6.27 7.71
CA ALA A 82 9.09 4.87 7.72
C ALA A 82 8.87 4.19 6.37
N MET A 83 7.74 4.45 5.71
CA MET A 83 7.44 3.95 4.37
C MET A 83 8.43 4.50 3.32
N VAL A 84 8.77 5.78 3.39
CA VAL A 84 9.79 6.40 2.51
C VAL A 84 11.17 5.79 2.74
N VAL A 85 11.59 5.62 4.00
CA VAL A 85 12.88 4.98 4.31
C VAL A 85 12.91 3.54 3.83
N ALA A 86 11.84 2.77 4.07
CA ALA A 86 11.71 1.39 3.58
C ALA A 86 11.80 1.33 2.05
N LEU A 87 11.15 2.27 1.35
CA LEU A 87 11.24 2.38 -0.11
C LEU A 87 12.66 2.72 -0.57
N ILE A 88 13.35 3.66 0.08
CA ILE A 88 14.74 3.99 -0.24
C ILE A 88 15.65 2.78 -0.05
N VAL A 89 15.50 2.03 1.06
CA VAL A 89 16.29 0.82 1.31
C VAL A 89 16.00 -0.23 0.25
N TYR A 90 14.73 -0.45 -0.09
CA TYR A 90 14.31 -1.36 -1.16
C TYR A 90 14.97 -1.00 -2.50
N LEU A 91 14.93 0.29 -2.89
CA LEU A 91 15.53 0.77 -4.14
C LEU A 91 17.05 0.69 -4.17
N ASN A 92 17.73 0.82 -3.03
CA ASN A 92 19.18 0.62 -2.93
C ASN A 92 19.59 -0.86 -2.87
N SER A 93 18.66 -1.76 -2.55
CA SER A 93 18.89 -3.21 -2.48
C SER A 93 18.59 -3.95 -3.79
N LEU A 94 17.93 -3.27 -4.74
CA LEU A 94 17.70 -3.71 -6.13
C LEU A 94 18.97 -3.53 -6.96
#